data_AF-A0AA39PKK6-F1
#
_entry.id   AF-A0AA39PKK6-F1
#
_cell.length_a   1.000
_cell.length_b   1.000
_cell.length_c   1.000
_cell.angle_alpha   90.00
_cell.angle_beta   90.00
_cell.angle_gamma   90.00
#
_symmetry.space_group_name_H-M   'P 1'
#
loop_
_entity.id
_entity.type
_entity.pdbx_description
1 polymer ?
#
loop_
_entity_poly.entity_id
_entity_poly.type
_entity_poly.pdbx_seq_one_letter_code
_entity_poly.pdbx_strand_id
1 'polypeptide(L)'
;MRQAETYEHNPTRKTHGSSGIIKASFGENANMMEMAKQFLEISLKFKRIDRNLRRETTLALNQSMYSSECQNISSAGSRSDTAHHYLHNSESKNLSMFDGTRVKNVIFEGTRAVGVEYVFDKQAYPDVEQTVLAVRASCIVVVSAGATGSSLILEQSGIGAASILGKFGIKQVVDLPGVGKEYYDHPFLITPYTVDANTVTTEALSGKDPELWDKFKYLMLGHR
;
A
#
# COMPACT_ATOMS: atom_id res chain seq x y z
N MET A 1 10.75 -10.94 -4.96
CA MET A 1 9.46 -10.85 -5.69
C MET A 1 8.85 -12.21 -5.97
N ARG A 2 9.53 -13.12 -6.67
CA ARG A 2 8.98 -14.43 -7.09
C ARG A 2 8.33 -15.31 -6.00
N GLN A 3 8.77 -15.21 -4.75
CA GLN A 3 8.18 -15.98 -3.65
C GLN A 3 6.78 -15.50 -3.24
N ALA A 4 6.53 -14.19 -3.31
CA ALA A 4 5.27 -13.61 -2.87
C ALA A 4 4.19 -13.62 -3.97
N GLU A 5 4.61 -13.63 -5.22
CA GLU A 5 3.77 -13.46 -6.40
C GLU A 5 3.36 -14.80 -7.04
N THR A 6 2.12 -14.88 -7.52
CA THR A 6 1.69 -15.76 -8.60
C THR A 6 1.29 -14.89 -9.79
N TYR A 7 2.10 -14.93 -10.84
CA TYR A 7 1.88 -14.22 -12.09
C TYR A 7 1.04 -15.08 -13.03
N GLU A 8 -0.26 -14.82 -13.07
CA GLU A 8 -1.24 -15.70 -13.72
C GLU A 8 -1.22 -15.59 -15.26
N HIS A 9 -0.68 -14.50 -15.81
CA HIS A 9 -0.65 -14.29 -17.27
C HIS A 9 0.38 -15.15 -18.01
N ASN A 10 1.59 -15.30 -17.47
CA ASN A 10 2.63 -16.17 -18.06
C ASN A 10 3.46 -16.84 -16.95
N PRO A 11 2.98 -17.95 -16.37
CA PRO A 11 3.64 -18.64 -15.27
C PRO A 11 5.04 -19.17 -15.58
N THR A 12 5.39 -19.31 -16.88
CA THR A 12 6.70 -19.83 -17.31
C THR A 12 7.80 -18.76 -17.34
N ARG A 13 7.45 -17.50 -17.09
CA ARG A 13 8.38 -16.37 -17.17
C ARG A 13 9.36 -16.37 -16.00
N LYS A 14 10.66 -16.46 -16.30
CA LYS A 14 11.73 -16.64 -15.29
C LYS A 14 11.84 -15.54 -14.24
N THR A 15 11.37 -14.33 -14.52
CA THR A 15 11.44 -13.17 -13.63
C THR A 15 10.29 -13.07 -12.63
N HIS A 16 9.21 -13.83 -12.84
CA HIS A 16 8.01 -13.81 -12.00
C HIS A 16 7.86 -15.05 -11.15
N GLY A 17 7.03 -14.94 -10.11
CA GLY A 17 6.60 -16.06 -9.29
C GLY A 17 5.41 -16.79 -9.91
N SER A 18 5.27 -18.08 -9.65
CA SER A 18 4.14 -18.90 -10.12
C SER A 18 3.39 -19.61 -8.99
N SER A 19 3.76 -19.36 -7.74
CA SER A 19 3.27 -20.09 -6.57
C SER A 19 3.12 -19.23 -5.31
N GLY A 20 3.38 -17.93 -5.40
CA GLY A 20 3.20 -17.00 -4.29
C GLY A 20 1.73 -16.72 -3.99
N ILE A 21 1.44 -16.25 -2.79
CA ILE A 21 0.06 -16.07 -2.34
C ILE A 21 -0.63 -14.85 -2.96
N ILE A 22 0.14 -13.83 -3.34
CA ILE A 22 -0.38 -12.61 -3.98
C ILE A 22 -0.52 -12.86 -5.47
N LYS A 23 -1.72 -12.67 -5.99
CA LYS A 23 -2.05 -12.90 -7.39
C LYS A 23 -1.86 -11.63 -8.18
N ALA A 24 -1.18 -11.77 -9.31
CA ALA A 24 -0.98 -10.71 -10.27
C ALA A 24 -1.51 -11.16 -11.64
N SER A 25 -2.45 -10.40 -12.20
CA SER A 25 -3.03 -10.67 -13.52
C SER A 25 -3.49 -9.38 -14.22
N PHE A 26 -4.07 -9.53 -15.42
CA PHE A 26 -4.74 -8.45 -16.13
C PHE A 26 -6.25 -8.34 -15.79
N GLY A 27 -6.74 -9.17 -14.86
CA GLY A 27 -8.17 -9.30 -14.53
C GLY A 27 -9.01 -9.94 -15.64
N GLU A 28 -10.33 -10.04 -15.41
CA GLU A 28 -11.29 -10.64 -16.37
C GLU A 28 -11.42 -9.83 -17.67
N ASN A 29 -11.26 -8.51 -17.58
CA ASN A 29 -11.34 -7.59 -18.71
C ASN A 29 -9.95 -7.13 -19.15
N ALA A 30 -9.10 -8.09 -19.55
CA ALA A 30 -7.78 -7.82 -20.14
C ALA A 30 -7.83 -7.01 -21.45
N ASN A 31 -9.02 -6.63 -21.92
CA ASN A 31 -9.19 -5.69 -23.01
C ASN A 31 -8.69 -4.32 -22.57
N MET A 32 -7.51 -3.94 -23.07
CA MET A 32 -7.04 -2.57 -23.00
C MET A 32 -8.16 -1.63 -23.41
N MET A 33 -8.47 -0.62 -22.58
CA MET A 33 -9.37 0.45 -22.96
C MET A 33 -8.91 0.99 -24.32
N GLU A 34 -9.84 1.28 -25.21
CA GLU A 34 -9.50 1.72 -26.57
C GLU A 34 -8.58 2.95 -26.55
N MET A 35 -8.82 3.87 -25.61
CA MET A 35 -7.95 5.01 -25.32
C MET A 35 -6.50 4.62 -25.04
N ALA A 36 -6.28 3.52 -24.33
CA ALA A 36 -4.96 3.10 -23.95
C ALA A 36 -4.21 2.39 -25.10
N LYS A 37 -4.94 1.73 -26.01
CA LYS A 37 -4.37 1.29 -27.31
C LYS A 37 -3.97 2.48 -28.18
N GLN A 38 -4.85 3.50 -28.28
CA GLN A 38 -4.55 4.73 -29.03
C GLN A 38 -3.34 5.46 -28.43
N PHE A 39 -3.25 5.54 -27.10
CA PHE A 39 -2.09 6.09 -26.41
C PHE A 39 -0.81 5.33 -26.76
N LEU A 40 -0.83 3.99 -26.73
CA LEU A 40 0.32 3.17 -27.13
C LEU A 40 0.70 3.41 -28.60
N GLU A 41 -0.27 3.42 -29.52
CA GLU A 41 -0.02 3.65 -30.95
C GLU A 41 0.64 5.02 -31.20
N ILE A 42 0.14 6.07 -30.55
CA ILE A 42 0.64 7.42 -30.71
C ILE A 42 2.00 7.60 -30.02
N SER A 43 2.16 7.09 -28.80
CA SER A 43 3.41 7.19 -28.03
C SER A 43 4.59 6.58 -28.79
N LEU A 44 4.40 5.43 -29.45
CA LEU A 44 5.44 4.75 -30.24
C LEU A 44 5.95 5.57 -31.45
N LYS A 45 5.17 6.56 -31.93
CA LYS A 45 5.57 7.48 -33.01
C LYS A 45 6.59 8.52 -32.53
N PHE A 46 6.73 8.76 -31.22
CA PHE A 46 7.69 9.71 -30.66
C PHE A 46 9.08 9.08 -30.49
N LYS A 47 10.09 9.66 -31.15
CA LYS A 47 11.49 9.19 -31.11
C LYS A 47 12.17 9.24 -29.73
N ARG A 48 11.58 9.94 -28.76
CA ARG A 48 12.10 10.09 -27.39
C ARG A 48 11.73 8.94 -26.45
N ILE A 49 10.86 8.03 -26.90
CA ILE A 49 10.51 6.85 -26.11
C ILE A 49 11.51 5.76 -26.47
N ASP A 50 12.30 5.33 -25.47
CA ASP A 50 13.23 4.21 -25.64
C ASP A 50 12.44 2.94 -26.00
N ARG A 51 12.67 2.45 -27.22
CA ARG A 51 12.01 1.26 -27.78
C ARG A 51 12.62 -0.04 -27.25
N ASN A 52 13.78 0.05 -26.58
CA ASN A 52 14.47 -1.06 -25.92
C ASN A 52 14.10 -1.23 -24.45
N LEU A 53 13.00 -0.61 -24.01
CA LEU A 53 12.28 -1.02 -22.81
C LEU A 53 11.73 -2.43 -23.03
N ARG A 54 12.64 -3.41 -22.91
CA ARG A 54 12.32 -4.79 -22.60
C ARG A 54 11.32 -4.71 -21.46
N ARG A 55 10.21 -5.43 -21.62
CA ARG A 55 8.97 -5.55 -20.82
C ARG A 55 9.17 -5.79 -19.29
N GLU A 56 10.19 -5.20 -18.67
CA GLU A 56 10.78 -5.58 -17.37
C GLU A 56 11.42 -4.43 -16.59
N THR A 57 11.37 -3.19 -17.04
CA THR A 57 11.77 -2.08 -16.15
C THR A 57 10.54 -1.29 -15.77
N THR A 58 10.22 -1.36 -14.49
CA THR A 58 9.16 -0.70 -13.73
C THR A 58 9.24 0.83 -13.80
N LEU A 59 9.82 1.44 -14.84
CA LEU A 59 10.32 2.83 -14.76
C LEU A 59 10.30 3.71 -16.01
N ALA A 60 9.81 3.30 -17.19
CA ALA A 60 9.72 4.31 -18.28
C ALA A 60 8.65 4.14 -19.37
N LEU A 61 8.01 2.97 -19.52
CA LEU A 61 6.85 2.81 -20.42
C LEU A 61 5.63 2.17 -19.75
N ASN A 62 5.68 2.01 -18.44
CA ASN A 62 4.57 1.63 -17.57
C ASN A 62 3.53 2.76 -17.41
N GLN A 63 3.47 3.67 -18.39
CA GLN A 63 2.49 4.74 -18.43
C GLN A 63 1.20 4.20 -19.03
N SER A 64 0.32 3.71 -18.18
CA SER A 64 -1.06 4.22 -18.13
C SER A 64 -1.79 3.56 -16.96
N MET A 65 -2.42 4.40 -16.14
CA MET A 65 -3.50 4.03 -15.21
C MET A 65 -4.61 3.16 -15.85
N TYR A 66 -4.61 2.95 -17.17
CA TYR A 66 -5.74 2.42 -17.92
C TYR A 66 -5.44 1.37 -19.01
N SER A 67 -4.21 0.86 -19.17
CA SER A 67 -4.00 -0.49 -19.72
C SER A 67 -2.54 -0.95 -19.74
N SER A 68 -2.36 -2.27 -19.68
CA SER A 68 -1.15 -3.06 -19.91
C SER A 68 -0.24 -3.34 -18.70
N GLU A 69 -0.67 -3.02 -17.48
CA GLU A 69 0.00 -3.52 -16.28
C GLU A 69 -0.74 -4.70 -15.67
N CYS A 70 0.06 -5.67 -15.24
CA CYS A 70 -0.38 -6.71 -14.33
C CYS A 70 -0.67 -6.04 -12.97
N GLN A 71 -1.91 -6.12 -12.51
CA GLN A 71 -2.32 -5.56 -11.22
C GLN A 71 -2.34 -6.66 -10.17
N ASN A 72 -2.28 -6.29 -8.88
CA ASN A 72 -2.55 -7.20 -7.76
C ASN A 72 -4.05 -7.53 -7.70
N ILE A 73 -4.51 -8.24 -8.73
CA ILE A 73 -5.87 -8.68 -8.99
C ILE A 73 -5.77 -10.10 -9.53
N SER A 74 -6.65 -10.98 -9.07
CA SER A 74 -6.76 -12.34 -9.62
C SER A 74 -7.37 -12.33 -11.02
N SER A 75 -7.19 -13.42 -11.75
CA SER A 75 -7.79 -13.59 -13.08
C SER A 75 -9.32 -13.58 -13.03
N ALA A 76 -9.93 -13.78 -11.86
CA ALA A 76 -11.36 -13.64 -11.59
C ALA A 76 -11.77 -12.20 -11.20
N GLY A 77 -10.88 -11.21 -11.39
CA GLY A 77 -11.19 -9.79 -11.18
C GLY A 77 -11.23 -9.34 -9.71
N SER A 78 -10.96 -10.22 -8.75
CA SER A 78 -10.91 -9.85 -7.33
C SER A 78 -9.56 -9.23 -6.96
N ARG A 79 -9.58 -8.22 -6.09
CA ARG A 79 -8.36 -7.63 -5.52
C ARG A 79 -7.55 -8.69 -4.77
N SER A 80 -6.23 -8.64 -4.93
CA SER A 80 -5.26 -9.43 -4.17
C SER A 80 -4.48 -8.53 -3.20
N ASP A 81 -5.05 -8.28 -2.02
CA ASP A 81 -4.40 -7.50 -0.95
C ASP A 81 -3.63 -8.38 0.04
N THR A 82 -2.73 -7.78 0.81
CA THR A 82 -1.90 -8.53 1.76
C THR A 82 -2.69 -9.05 2.97
N ALA A 83 -3.75 -8.36 3.40
CA ALA A 83 -4.48 -8.72 4.61
C ALA A 83 -5.27 -10.01 4.41
N HIS A 84 -6.06 -10.13 3.34
CA HIS A 84 -6.78 -11.37 3.03
C HIS A 84 -5.82 -12.53 2.80
N HIS A 85 -4.76 -12.29 2.05
CA HIS A 85 -3.84 -13.35 1.65
C HIS A 85 -2.91 -13.83 2.76
N TYR A 86 -2.42 -12.97 3.66
CA TYR A 86 -1.50 -13.38 4.74
C TYR A 86 -2.15 -13.51 6.12
N LEU A 87 -3.24 -12.77 6.39
CA LEU A 87 -3.84 -12.70 7.73
C LEU A 87 -5.22 -13.38 7.78
N HIS A 88 -6.21 -12.91 7.01
CA HIS A 88 -7.59 -13.39 7.16
C HIS A 88 -7.79 -14.83 6.70
N ASN A 89 -7.04 -15.29 5.69
CA ASN A 89 -7.08 -16.67 5.22
C ASN A 89 -6.21 -17.62 6.07
N SER A 90 -5.60 -17.14 7.15
CA SER A 90 -4.83 -17.98 8.08
C SER A 90 -5.78 -18.61 9.11
N GLU A 91 -5.88 -19.94 9.11
CA GLU A 91 -6.61 -20.69 10.15
C GLU A 91 -5.82 -20.82 11.47
N SER A 92 -4.73 -20.06 11.63
CA SER A 92 -3.84 -20.16 12.78
C SER A 92 -4.51 -19.65 14.05
N LYS A 93 -4.66 -20.54 15.05
CA LYS A 93 -5.10 -20.18 16.40
C LYS A 93 -4.09 -19.35 17.20
N ASN A 94 -2.87 -19.19 16.67
CA ASN A 94 -1.78 -18.45 17.32
C ASN A 94 -1.65 -17.00 16.82
N LEU A 95 -2.59 -16.52 16.01
CA LEU A 95 -2.65 -15.16 15.52
C LEU A 95 -3.80 -14.41 16.19
N SER A 96 -3.51 -13.26 16.78
CA SER A 96 -4.52 -12.33 17.29
C SER A 96 -4.40 -11.01 16.53
N MET A 97 -5.54 -10.45 16.14
CA MET A 97 -5.61 -9.22 15.36
C MET A 97 -6.47 -8.21 16.12
N PHE A 98 -5.96 -6.99 16.23
CA PHE A 98 -6.61 -5.87 16.89
C PHE A 98 -6.79 -4.77 15.84
N ASP A 99 -7.89 -4.83 15.08
CA ASP A 99 -8.27 -3.81 14.12
C ASP A 99 -8.88 -2.59 14.83
N GLY A 100 -8.97 -1.46 14.10
CA GLY A 100 -9.44 -0.18 14.64
C GLY A 100 -8.71 0.24 15.92
N THR A 101 -7.43 -0.13 16.06
CA THR A 101 -6.56 0.32 17.14
C THR A 101 -5.36 1.07 16.56
N ARG A 102 -4.86 2.03 17.32
CA ARG A 102 -3.67 2.82 16.98
C ARG A 102 -2.59 2.61 18.02
N VAL A 103 -1.44 2.11 17.58
CA VAL A 103 -0.22 2.03 18.41
C VAL A 103 0.28 3.44 18.70
N LYS A 104 0.58 3.72 19.97
CA LYS A 104 1.12 4.99 20.44
C LYS A 104 2.64 4.93 20.50
N ASN A 105 3.18 3.98 21.27
CA ASN A 105 4.61 3.81 21.46
C ASN A 105 4.97 2.36 21.81
N VAL A 106 6.24 2.03 21.62
CA VAL A 106 6.88 0.81 22.07
C VAL A 106 7.28 0.96 23.55
N ILE A 107 7.13 -0.11 24.31
CA ILE A 107 7.51 -0.19 25.72
C ILE A 107 8.93 -0.74 25.82
N PHE A 108 9.78 -0.12 26.63
CA PHE A 108 11.19 -0.50 26.79
C PHE A 108 11.58 -0.87 28.22
N GLU A 109 12.43 -1.89 28.34
CA GLU A 109 13.22 -2.20 29.53
C GLU A 109 14.71 -1.98 29.19
N GLY A 110 15.25 -0.84 29.64
CA GLY A 110 16.54 -0.35 29.13
C GLY A 110 16.42 -0.03 27.64
N THR A 111 17.14 -0.78 26.80
CA THR A 111 17.07 -0.66 25.33
C THR A 111 16.30 -1.82 24.68
N ARG A 112 15.78 -2.77 25.46
CA ARG A 112 15.02 -3.91 24.95
C ARG A 112 13.54 -3.54 24.79
N ALA A 113 13.00 -3.69 23.58
CA ALA A 113 11.56 -3.58 23.34
C ALA A 113 10.83 -4.78 23.96
N VAL A 114 9.79 -4.52 24.77
CA VAL A 114 9.06 -5.55 25.54
C VAL A 114 7.55 -5.51 25.35
N GLY A 115 7.06 -4.65 24.45
CA GLY A 115 5.63 -4.53 24.17
C GLY A 115 5.29 -3.24 23.45
N VAL A 116 3.99 -2.98 23.31
CA VAL A 116 3.46 -1.74 22.73
C VAL A 116 2.27 -1.26 23.55
N GLU A 117 2.11 0.06 23.58
CA GLU A 117 0.91 0.72 24.05
C GLU A 117 0.04 1.12 22.86
N TYR A 118 -1.26 0.93 22.98
CA TYR A 118 -2.23 1.27 21.92
C TYR A 118 -3.52 1.84 22.52
N VAL A 119 -4.30 2.47 21.66
CA VAL A 119 -5.63 3.01 21.98
C VAL A 119 -6.61 2.55 20.91
N PHE A 120 -7.89 2.40 21.27
CA PHE A 120 -8.93 2.21 20.26
C PHE A 120 -9.10 3.47 19.42
N ASP A 121 -9.27 3.31 18.12
CA ASP A 121 -9.58 4.42 17.24
C ASP A 121 -11.01 4.89 17.49
N LYS A 122 -11.17 6.18 17.78
CA LYS A 122 -12.48 6.77 18.11
C LYS A 122 -13.48 6.72 16.95
N GLN A 123 -13.01 6.72 15.70
CA GLN A 123 -13.89 6.63 14.54
C GLN A 123 -14.39 5.20 14.35
N ALA A 124 -13.52 4.20 14.54
CA ALA A 124 -13.90 2.80 14.46
C ALA A 124 -14.73 2.33 15.68
N TYR A 125 -14.41 2.83 16.87
CA TYR A 125 -15.02 2.44 18.13
C TYR A 125 -15.40 3.67 18.97
N PRO A 126 -16.47 4.40 18.58
CA PRO A 126 -16.87 5.65 19.22
C PRO A 126 -17.33 5.48 20.67
N ASP A 127 -17.87 4.30 21.00
CA ASP A 127 -18.43 3.98 22.32
C ASP A 127 -17.40 3.35 23.27
N VAL A 128 -16.18 3.07 22.78
CA VAL A 128 -15.12 2.49 23.61
C VAL A 128 -14.33 3.59 24.28
N GLU A 129 -14.10 3.42 25.59
CA GLU A 129 -13.32 4.37 26.38
C GLU A 129 -11.91 4.52 25.80
N GLN A 130 -11.48 5.77 25.62
CA GLN A 130 -10.21 6.13 24.99
C GLN A 130 -9.04 6.01 25.96
N THR A 131 -8.88 4.81 26.52
CA THR A 131 -7.82 4.46 27.47
C THR A 131 -6.61 3.88 26.75
N VAL A 132 -5.44 4.07 27.35
CA VAL A 132 -4.20 3.46 26.89
C VAL A 132 -4.13 2.03 27.42
N LEU A 133 -4.05 1.08 26.49
CA LEU A 133 -3.89 -0.34 26.76
C LEU A 133 -2.47 -0.77 26.36
N ALA A 134 -2.02 -1.92 26.87
CA ALA A 134 -0.70 -2.45 26.59
C ALA A 134 -0.73 -3.95 26.30
N VAL A 135 0.12 -4.38 25.36
CA VAL A 135 0.43 -5.79 25.11
C VAL A 135 1.92 -6.01 25.22
N ARG A 136 2.34 -7.10 25.88
CA ARG A 136 3.75 -7.45 26.07
C ARG A 136 4.20 -8.44 24.99
N ALA A 137 5.45 -8.31 24.58
CA ALA A 137 6.11 -9.20 23.63
C ALA A 137 7.24 -9.95 24.32
N SER A 138 7.25 -11.28 24.21
CA SER A 138 8.29 -12.13 24.79
C SER A 138 9.56 -12.22 23.93
N CYS A 139 9.42 -12.05 22.61
CA CYS A 139 10.52 -12.26 21.66
C CYS A 139 10.86 -10.99 20.86
N ILE A 140 9.89 -10.44 20.12
CA ILE A 140 10.14 -9.36 19.16
C ILE A 140 8.96 -8.39 19.09
N VAL A 141 9.26 -7.11 18.88
CA VAL A 141 8.32 -6.08 18.45
C VAL A 141 8.73 -5.65 17.05
N VAL A 142 7.81 -5.69 16.09
CA VAL A 142 8.03 -5.27 14.71
C VAL A 142 7.15 -4.05 14.42
N VAL A 143 7.76 -2.95 13.97
CA VAL A 143 7.04 -1.72 13.60
C VAL A 143 6.89 -1.67 12.08
N SER A 144 5.66 -1.89 11.61
CA SER A 144 5.30 -1.94 10.18
C SER A 144 4.19 -0.93 9.83
N ALA A 145 4.22 0.27 10.41
CA ALA A 145 3.17 1.29 10.28
C ALA A 145 3.37 2.24 9.08
N GLY A 146 4.11 1.79 8.05
CA GLY A 146 4.44 2.60 6.88
C GLY A 146 5.47 3.70 7.15
N ALA A 147 5.87 4.43 6.10
CA ALA A 147 6.95 5.42 6.19
C ALA A 147 6.66 6.53 7.21
N THR A 148 5.42 7.01 7.29
CA THR A 148 4.99 8.10 8.18
C THR A 148 4.60 7.61 9.57
N GLY A 149 3.86 6.51 9.65
CA GLY A 149 3.42 5.95 10.93
C GLY A 149 4.56 5.37 11.75
N SER A 150 5.49 4.65 11.11
CA SER A 150 6.63 4.04 11.81
C SER A 150 7.55 5.10 12.42
N SER A 151 7.85 6.20 11.71
CA SER A 151 8.69 7.26 12.27
C SER A 151 8.04 7.91 13.49
N LEU A 152 6.73 8.17 13.43
CA LEU A 152 5.99 8.75 14.55
C LEU A 152 6.00 7.84 15.77
N ILE A 153 5.75 6.54 15.60
CA ILE A 153 5.79 5.56 16.69
C ILE A 153 7.19 5.53 17.30
N LEU A 154 8.25 5.48 16.48
CA LEU A 154 9.63 5.47 16.97
C LEU A 154 9.96 6.71 17.80
N GLU A 155 9.62 7.91 17.31
CA GLU A 155 9.86 9.15 18.04
C GLU A 155 9.08 9.20 19.36
N GLN A 156 7.79 8.83 19.34
CA GLN A 156 6.96 8.73 20.57
C GLN A 156 7.50 7.70 21.56
N SER A 157 8.25 6.72 21.08
CA SER A 157 8.90 5.69 21.91
C SER A 157 10.28 6.09 22.43
N GLY A 158 10.74 7.30 22.11
CA GLY A 158 12.05 7.81 22.53
C GLY A 158 13.21 7.42 21.59
N ILE A 159 12.93 7.00 20.36
CA ILE A 159 13.92 6.73 19.32
C ILE A 159 13.83 7.84 18.26
N GLY A 160 14.76 8.78 18.28
CA GLY A 160 14.73 9.95 17.41
C GLY A 160 15.76 11.00 17.81
N ALA A 161 15.80 12.12 17.09
CA ALA A 161 16.72 13.21 17.39
C ALA A 161 16.48 13.80 18.78
N ALA A 162 17.52 13.92 19.61
CA ALA A 162 17.42 14.52 20.96
C ALA A 162 16.74 15.90 20.96
N SER A 163 17.03 16.73 19.95
CA SER A 163 16.43 18.06 19.79
C SER A 163 14.93 18.05 19.47
N ILE A 164 14.41 16.97 18.89
CA ILE A 164 12.98 16.79 18.62
C ILE A 164 12.32 16.23 19.87
N LEU A 165 12.84 15.12 20.40
CA LEU A 165 12.28 14.44 21.57
C LEU A 165 12.21 15.35 22.80
N GLY A 166 13.27 16.14 23.05
CA GLY A 166 13.32 17.09 24.14
C GLY A 166 12.25 18.18 24.08
N LYS A 167 11.83 18.61 22.88
CA LYS A 167 10.75 19.62 22.73
C LYS A 167 9.39 19.10 23.19
N PHE A 168 9.19 17.79 23.14
CA PHE A 168 7.94 17.13 23.53
C PHE A 168 8.03 16.44 24.89
N GLY A 169 9.13 16.63 25.63
CA GLY A 169 9.35 15.99 26.93
C GLY A 169 9.44 14.46 26.86
N ILE A 170 9.78 13.91 25.69
CA ILE A 170 9.90 12.46 25.50
C ILE A 170 11.25 12.01 26.03
N LYS A 171 11.25 11.03 26.94
CA LYS A 171 12.48 10.42 27.45
C LYS A 171 13.20 9.68 26.31
N GLN A 172 14.43 10.09 26.01
CA GLN A 172 15.23 9.47 24.97
C GLN A 172 15.71 8.07 25.41
N VAL A 173 15.51 7.09 24.53
CA VAL A 173 16.03 5.72 24.63
C VAL A 173 17.25 5.59 23.72
N VAL A 174 17.15 6.06 22.48
CA VAL A 174 18.22 6.06 21.48
C VAL A 174 18.21 7.40 20.74
N ASP A 175 19.37 8.05 20.63
CA ASP A 175 19.54 9.21 19.77
C ASP A 175 19.75 8.75 18.32
N LEU A 176 18.70 8.88 17.51
CA LEU A 176 18.71 8.45 16.12
C LEU A 176 18.12 9.56 15.23
N PRO A 177 18.91 10.58 14.85
CA PRO A 177 18.39 11.78 14.21
C PRO A 177 17.85 11.57 12.78
N GLY A 178 18.10 10.42 12.17
CA GLY A 178 17.55 10.04 10.87
C GLY A 178 16.08 9.61 10.91
N VAL A 179 15.51 9.33 12.08
CA VAL A 179 14.08 9.01 12.19
C VAL A 179 13.25 10.20 11.73
N GLY A 180 12.29 9.95 10.83
CA GLY A 180 11.43 10.99 10.27
C GLY A 180 12.12 11.93 9.27
N LYS A 181 13.35 11.61 8.83
CA LYS A 181 14.08 12.36 7.78
C LYS A 181 14.05 11.63 6.46
N GLU A 182 14.44 12.34 5.40
CA GLU A 182 14.60 11.79 4.06
C GLU A 182 13.31 11.10 3.56
N TYR A 183 12.22 11.88 3.54
CA TYR A 183 10.97 11.42 2.96
C TYR A 183 11.04 11.49 1.44
N TYR A 184 10.89 10.33 0.80
CA TYR A 184 10.79 10.20 -0.65
C TYR A 184 9.38 9.77 -1.02
N ASP A 185 8.84 10.41 -2.04
CA ASP A 185 7.58 10.05 -2.68
C ASP A 185 7.70 10.29 -4.19
N HIS A 186 6.75 9.77 -4.95
CA HIS A 186 6.62 10.06 -6.37
C HIS A 186 5.62 11.21 -6.54
N PRO A 187 6.08 12.42 -6.93
CA PRO A 187 5.16 13.53 -7.17
C PRO A 187 4.20 13.15 -8.29
N PHE A 188 2.92 13.17 -7.98
CA PHE A 188 1.88 12.75 -8.90
C PHE A 188 1.15 13.98 -9.46
N LEU A 189 1.03 14.02 -10.79
CA LEU A 189 0.31 15.07 -11.51
C LEU A 189 -0.72 14.42 -12.44
N ILE A 190 -1.97 14.84 -12.32
CA ILE A 190 -3.02 14.50 -13.28
C ILE A 190 -3.17 15.66 -14.26
N THR A 191 -3.06 15.37 -15.56
CA THR A 191 -3.35 16.33 -16.63
C THR A 191 -4.62 15.88 -17.36
N PRO A 192 -5.78 16.52 -17.12
CA PRO A 192 -7.00 16.17 -17.82
C PRO A 192 -6.94 16.64 -19.28
N TYR A 193 -7.54 15.86 -20.19
CA TYR A 193 -7.70 16.19 -21.59
C TYR A 193 -9.16 16.00 -22.01
N THR A 194 -9.63 16.82 -22.93
CA THR A 194 -10.94 16.64 -23.57
C THR A 194 -10.85 15.53 -24.62
N VAL A 195 -11.88 14.68 -24.66
CA VAL A 195 -12.03 13.59 -25.63
C VAL A 195 -13.40 13.66 -26.29
N ASP A 196 -13.61 12.91 -27.37
CA ASP A 196 -14.93 12.79 -27.99
C ASP A 196 -15.98 12.31 -26.99
N ALA A 197 -17.21 12.83 -27.10
CA ALA A 197 -18.29 12.59 -26.15
C ALA A 197 -18.66 11.10 -25.97
N ASN A 198 -18.40 10.28 -26.99
CA ASN A 198 -18.68 8.84 -26.96
C ASN A 198 -17.49 8.01 -26.44
N THR A 199 -16.38 8.65 -26.06
CA THR A 199 -15.21 7.97 -25.54
C THR A 199 -15.50 7.46 -24.13
N VAL A 200 -15.32 6.16 -23.91
CA VAL A 200 -15.36 5.60 -22.56
C VAL A 200 -14.16 6.14 -21.79
N THR A 201 -14.41 6.95 -20.77
CA THR A 201 -13.40 7.50 -19.86
C THR A 201 -13.61 7.01 -18.45
N THR A 202 -12.66 7.31 -17.59
CA THR A 202 -12.76 7.06 -16.15
C THR A 202 -13.41 8.19 -15.38
N GLU A 203 -14.01 9.17 -16.07
CA GLU A 203 -14.77 10.24 -15.43
C GLU A 203 -15.97 9.70 -14.66
N ALA A 204 -16.53 8.55 -15.05
CA ALA A 204 -17.56 7.87 -14.25
C ALA A 204 -17.05 7.51 -12.84
N LEU A 205 -15.75 7.28 -12.68
CA LEU A 205 -15.08 7.06 -11.40
C LEU A 205 -14.82 8.36 -10.63
N SER A 206 -15.22 9.54 -11.10
CA SER A 206 -15.04 10.80 -10.38
C SER A 206 -16.22 11.15 -9.47
N GLY A 207 -16.97 10.14 -8.99
CA GLY A 207 -18.15 10.35 -8.14
C GLY A 207 -19.44 10.73 -8.87
N LYS A 208 -19.45 10.74 -10.21
CA LYS A 208 -20.66 11.00 -11.01
C LYS A 208 -21.66 9.83 -10.98
N ASP A 209 -21.15 8.62 -10.76
CA ASP A 209 -21.93 7.42 -10.46
C ASP A 209 -21.60 6.98 -9.02
N PRO A 210 -22.51 7.20 -8.05
CA PRO A 210 -22.28 6.86 -6.65
C PRO A 210 -21.98 5.37 -6.42
N GLU A 211 -22.64 4.46 -7.16
CA GLU A 211 -22.46 3.02 -6.99
C GLU A 211 -21.08 2.58 -7.51
N LEU A 212 -20.68 3.11 -8.67
CA LEU A 212 -19.37 2.87 -9.23
C LEU A 212 -18.26 3.51 -8.39
N TRP A 213 -18.52 4.69 -7.81
CA TRP A 213 -17.60 5.38 -6.92
C TRP A 213 -17.35 4.61 -5.63
N ASP A 214 -18.39 4.03 -5.02
CA ASP A 214 -18.22 3.20 -3.83
C ASP A 214 -17.48 1.89 -4.13
N LYS A 215 -17.76 1.25 -5.28
CA LYS A 215 -16.94 0.12 -5.78
C LYS A 215 -15.48 0.53 -5.99
N PHE A 216 -15.23 1.72 -6.54
CA PHE A 216 -13.90 2.26 -6.74
C PHE A 216 -13.18 2.55 -5.41
N LYS A 217 -13.85 3.13 -4.42
CA LYS A 217 -13.29 3.31 -3.07
C LYS A 217 -12.94 1.97 -2.43
N TYR A 218 -13.84 0.99 -2.51
CA TYR A 218 -13.56 -0.34 -1.97
C TYR A 218 -12.34 -0.96 -2.64
N LEU A 219 -12.23 -0.83 -3.96
CA LEU A 219 -11.03 -1.23 -4.68
C LEU A 219 -9.82 -0.41 -4.17
N MET A 220 -9.74 0.88 -4.42
CA MET A 220 -8.51 1.64 -4.17
C MET A 220 -8.11 1.75 -2.70
N LEU A 221 -9.08 1.80 -1.80
CA LEU A 221 -8.89 2.18 -0.40
C LEU A 221 -9.23 1.04 0.57
N GLY A 222 -9.85 -0.06 0.12
CA GLY A 222 -10.17 -1.20 0.97
C GLY A 222 -11.25 -0.93 2.04
N HIS A 223 -11.85 0.26 2.05
CA HIS A 223 -12.86 0.64 3.03
C HIS A 223 -14.27 0.29 2.56
N ARG A 224 -15.09 -0.25 3.47
CA ARG A 224 -16.56 -0.19 3.40
C ARG A 224 -17.04 1.12 4.01
#